data_AF-A0AAD4W0U4-F1
#
_entry.id   AF-A0AAD4W0U4-F1
#
_cell.length_a   1.000
_cell.length_b   1.000
_cell.length_c   1.000
_cell.angle_alpha   90.00
_cell.angle_beta   90.00
_cell.angle_gamma   90.00
#
_symmetry.space_group_name_H-M   'P 1'
#
loop_
_entity.id
_entity.type
_entity.pdbx_description
1 polymer ?
#
loop_
_entity_poly.entity_id
_entity_poly.type
_entity_poly.pdbx_seq_one_letter_code
_entity_poly.pdbx_strand_id
1 'polypeptide(L)'
;MIGYVIGLNLGSCRLQGNIHFNSSLFSLGHLKRLDFSENDFRGSSISSKFGGFVTNGLNTIVQNLSNLKELQLSDVDISSVAPDSFKNISSSLPTLGLFDCQLQGKSPESISTHQIFVS
;
A
#
# COMPACT_ATOMS: atom_id res chain seq x y z
N MET A 1 -26.89 -16.85 4.20
CA MET A 1 -25.77 -16.09 4.81
C MET A 1 -24.89 -15.62 3.66
N ILE A 2 -24.77 -14.30 3.44
CA ILE A 2 -23.88 -13.77 2.41
C ILE A 2 -22.54 -13.50 3.11
N GLY A 3 -21.51 -14.25 2.75
CA GLY A 3 -20.16 -14.04 3.26
C GLY A 3 -19.47 -12.94 2.46
N TYR A 4 -18.82 -12.00 3.14
CA TYR A 4 -17.96 -11.00 2.50
C TYR A 4 -16.49 -11.38 2.69
N VAL A 5 -15.67 -11.10 1.67
CA VAL A 5 -14.21 -11.23 1.79
C VAL A 5 -13.70 -10.13 2.70
N ILE A 6 -13.10 -10.51 3.84
CA ILE A 6 -12.53 -9.57 4.82
C ILE A 6 -11.00 -9.54 4.81
N GLY A 7 -10.36 -10.53 4.19
CA GLY A 7 -8.92 -10.63 4.05
C GLY A 7 -8.58 -11.18 2.68
N LEU A 8 -7.63 -10.54 2.01
CA LEU A 8 -7.13 -10.98 0.71
C LEU A 8 -5.60 -11.01 0.78
N ASN A 9 -5.04 -12.19 0.60
CA ASN A 9 -3.60 -12.40 0.52
C ASN A 9 -3.20 -12.63 -0.94
N LEU A 10 -2.46 -11.67 -1.50
CA LEU A 10 -1.84 -11.76 -2.83
C LEU A 10 -0.31 -11.78 -2.72
N GLY A 11 0.23 -11.97 -1.51
CA GLY A 11 1.66 -12.02 -1.27
C GLY A 11 2.33 -13.15 -2.04
N SER A 12 3.55 -12.93 -2.54
CA SER A 12 4.35 -13.95 -3.25
C SER A 12 3.65 -14.59 -4.47
N CYS A 13 2.65 -13.92 -5.04
CA CYS A 13 1.85 -14.44 -6.15
C CYS A 13 2.51 -14.21 -7.53
N ARG A 14 3.71 -13.61 -7.57
CA ARG A 14 4.42 -13.22 -8.80
C ARG A 14 3.59 -12.27 -9.67
N LEU A 15 2.76 -11.44 -9.05
CA LEU A 15 1.98 -10.44 -9.77
C LEU A 15 2.93 -9.44 -10.42
N GLN A 16 2.64 -9.12 -11.68
CA GLN A 16 3.43 -8.21 -12.51
C GLN A 16 2.52 -7.19 -13.21
N GLY A 17 3.09 -6.05 -13.58
CA GLY A 17 2.40 -4.99 -14.32
C GLY A 17 1.69 -3.96 -13.43
N ASN A 18 0.74 -3.20 -13.99
CA ASN A 18 0.10 -2.09 -13.31
C ASN A 18 -1.04 -2.56 -12.40
N ILE A 19 -1.01 -2.12 -11.14
CA ILE A 19 -2.22 -2.09 -10.32
C ILE A 19 -3.07 -0.90 -10.76
N HIS A 20 -4.24 -1.19 -11.32
CA HIS A 20 -5.23 -0.18 -11.64
C HIS A 20 -6.13 0.08 -10.41
N PHE A 21 -6.02 1.27 -9.81
CA PHE A 21 -6.77 1.64 -8.60
C PHE A 21 -8.29 1.78 -8.80
N ASN A 22 -8.76 1.73 -10.05
CA ASN A 22 -10.18 1.65 -10.43
C ASN A 22 -10.66 0.20 -10.71
N SER A 23 -9.83 -0.81 -10.43
CA SER A 23 -10.21 -2.21 -10.57
C SER A 23 -11.22 -2.65 -9.51
N SER A 24 -11.91 -3.76 -9.77
CA SER A 24 -12.88 -4.36 -8.84
C SER A 24 -12.27 -4.74 -7.50
N LEU A 25 -10.95 -4.95 -7.42
CA LEU A 25 -10.24 -5.19 -6.16
C LEU A 25 -10.49 -4.07 -5.14
N PHE A 26 -10.44 -2.81 -5.58
CA PHE A 26 -10.62 -1.65 -4.72
C PHE A 26 -12.10 -1.35 -4.44
N SER A 27 -13.04 -2.12 -5.00
CA SER A 27 -14.46 -2.06 -4.64
C SER A 27 -14.83 -2.96 -3.46
N LEU A 28 -13.89 -3.75 -2.95
CA LEU A 28 -14.09 -4.64 -1.80
C LEU A 28 -14.14 -3.86 -0.47
N GLY A 29 -15.16 -3.03 -0.28
CA GLY A 29 -15.28 -2.12 0.88
C GLY A 29 -15.37 -2.81 2.25
N HIS A 30 -15.56 -4.14 2.31
CA HIS A 30 -15.55 -4.92 3.55
C HIS A 30 -14.15 -5.43 3.94
N LEU A 31 -13.15 -5.23 3.07
CA LEU A 31 -11.81 -5.74 3.27
C LEU A 31 -11.15 -5.05 4.46
N LYS A 32 -10.59 -5.86 5.36
CA LYS A 32 -9.86 -5.43 6.56
C LYS A 32 -8.37 -5.66 6.43
N ARG A 33 -7.95 -6.65 5.64
CA ARG A 33 -6.56 -6.97 5.38
C ARG A 33 -6.31 -7.16 3.88
N LEU A 34 -5.27 -6.49 3.37
CA LEU A 34 -4.79 -6.65 2.01
C LEU A 34 -3.27 -6.85 2.03
N ASP A 35 -2.82 -7.91 1.37
CA ASP A 35 -1.40 -8.26 1.31
C ASP A 35 -0.93 -8.29 -0.15
N PHE A 36 0.03 -7.44 -0.49
CA PHE A 36 0.69 -7.40 -1.80
C PHE A 36 2.17 -7.75 -1.71
N SER A 37 2.65 -8.25 -0.57
CA SER A 37 4.07 -8.50 -0.33
C SER A 37 4.73 -9.37 -1.41
N GLU A 38 6.03 -9.20 -1.64
CA GLU A 38 6.81 -10.05 -2.54
C GLU A 38 6.24 -10.13 -3.98
N ASN A 39 5.68 -9.03 -4.49
CA ASN A 39 5.23 -8.92 -5.88
C ASN A 39 6.02 -7.86 -6.66
N ASP A 40 6.10 -8.03 -7.98
CA ASP A 40 6.91 -7.20 -8.86
C ASP A 40 6.05 -6.26 -9.72
N PHE A 41 5.67 -5.12 -9.17
CA PHE A 41 4.91 -4.10 -9.90
C PHE A 41 5.81 -3.11 -10.69
N ARG A 42 7.08 -3.46 -10.95
CA ARG A 42 8.00 -2.64 -11.75
C ARG A 42 7.51 -2.53 -13.19
N GLY A 43 7.71 -1.36 -13.81
CA GLY A 43 7.28 -1.10 -15.20
C GLY A 43 5.89 -0.49 -15.34
N SER A 44 5.22 -0.16 -14.23
CA SER A 44 3.98 0.61 -14.30
C SER A 44 4.21 2.06 -14.75
N SER A 45 3.34 2.55 -15.63
CA SER A 45 3.54 3.74 -16.50
C SER A 45 3.80 5.07 -15.79
N ILE A 46 3.83 5.05 -14.46
CA ILE A 46 4.14 6.17 -13.59
C ILE A 46 5.66 6.24 -13.31
N SER A 47 6.45 5.29 -13.82
CA SER A 47 7.86 5.15 -13.43
C SER A 47 8.81 6.28 -13.78
N SER A 48 8.40 7.22 -14.62
CA SER A 48 9.24 8.33 -15.07
C SER A 48 8.83 9.72 -14.52
N LYS A 49 7.76 9.84 -13.72
CA LYS A 49 7.28 11.12 -13.13
C LYS A 49 6.78 10.99 -11.68
N PHE A 50 7.52 10.20 -10.91
CA PHE A 50 7.00 9.30 -9.88
C PHE A 50 6.56 9.92 -8.53
N GLY A 51 6.90 11.17 -8.21
CA GLY A 51 6.60 11.74 -6.87
C GLY A 51 5.15 12.12 -6.59
N GLY A 52 4.28 12.22 -7.61
CA GLY A 52 2.89 12.69 -7.45
C GLY A 52 1.79 11.62 -7.59
N PHE A 53 2.10 10.46 -8.17
CA PHE A 53 1.08 9.49 -8.61
C PHE A 53 1.04 8.20 -7.76
N VAL A 54 2.12 7.78 -7.10
CA VAL A 54 2.05 6.65 -6.13
C VAL A 54 1.38 7.09 -4.83
N THR A 55 1.52 8.36 -4.48
CA THR A 55 0.74 9.03 -3.43
C THR A 55 -0.77 8.91 -3.72
N ASN A 56 -1.19 9.03 -4.99
CA ASN A 56 -2.58 8.82 -5.38
C ASN A 56 -3.02 7.37 -5.18
N GLY A 57 -2.12 6.40 -5.39
CA GLY A 57 -2.39 4.99 -5.18
C GLY A 57 -2.72 4.66 -3.72
N LEU A 58 -1.83 5.04 -2.79
CA LEU A 58 -2.07 4.83 -1.35
C LEU A 58 -3.29 5.59 -0.85
N ASN A 59 -3.49 6.84 -1.31
CA ASN A 59 -4.70 7.61 -0.98
C ASN A 59 -5.97 6.95 -1.52
N THR A 60 -5.94 6.39 -2.73
CA THR A 60 -7.08 5.67 -3.31
C THR A 60 -7.39 4.39 -2.52
N ILE A 61 -6.36 3.69 -2.05
CA ILE A 61 -6.52 2.51 -1.19
C ILE A 61 -7.28 2.90 0.09
N VAL A 62 -6.84 3.93 0.82
CA VAL A 62 -7.52 4.34 2.06
C VAL A 62 -8.92 4.92 1.84
N GLN A 63 -9.16 5.56 0.70
CA GLN A 63 -10.48 6.10 0.35
C GLN A 63 -11.47 5.00 -0.02
N ASN A 64 -11.07 4.06 -0.88
CA ASN A 64 -11.97 3.05 -1.42
C ASN A 64 -12.12 1.84 -0.50
N LEU A 65 -11.06 1.48 0.24
CA LEU A 65 -11.06 0.41 1.23
C LEU A 65 -11.16 1.01 2.64
N SER A 66 -12.24 1.74 2.90
CA SER A 66 -12.43 2.50 4.15
C SER A 66 -12.44 1.65 5.44
N ASN A 67 -12.66 0.33 5.32
CA ASN A 67 -12.57 -0.61 6.44
C ASN A 67 -11.20 -1.29 6.58
N LEU A 68 -10.24 -0.98 5.71
CA LEU A 68 -8.91 -1.58 5.72
C LEU A 68 -8.21 -1.20 7.03
N LYS A 69 -7.64 -2.21 7.69
CA LYS A 69 -6.89 -2.06 8.94
C LYS A 69 -5.43 -2.45 8.77
N GLU A 70 -5.16 -3.28 7.79
CA GLU A 70 -3.83 -3.79 7.54
C GLU A 70 -3.53 -3.81 6.05
N LEU A 71 -2.41 -3.19 5.69
CA LEU A 71 -1.82 -3.21 4.36
C LEU A 71 -0.38 -3.71 4.45
N GLN A 72 -0.05 -4.79 3.74
CA GLN A 72 1.31 -5.33 3.67
C GLN A 72 1.88 -5.07 2.28
N LEU A 73 3.02 -4.37 2.23
CA LEU A 73 3.73 -3.99 1.01
C LEU A 73 5.21 -4.43 1.05
N SER A 74 5.59 -5.30 1.98
CA SER A 74 6.97 -5.77 2.09
C SER A 74 7.50 -6.29 0.75
N ASP A 75 8.73 -5.96 0.40
CA ASP A 75 9.38 -6.30 -0.88
C ASP A 75 8.68 -5.72 -2.12
N VAL A 76 7.80 -4.72 -1.97
CA VAL A 76 7.23 -3.94 -3.08
C VAL A 76 8.01 -2.65 -3.27
N ASP A 77 8.49 -2.41 -4.49
CA ASP A 77 9.18 -1.16 -4.84
C ASP A 77 8.23 0.05 -4.77
N ILE A 78 8.38 0.82 -3.70
CA ILE A 78 7.71 2.11 -3.48
C ILE A 78 8.74 3.23 -3.25
N SER A 79 9.96 3.07 -3.79
CA SER A 79 11.08 4.01 -3.65
C SER A 79 10.75 5.46 -4.07
N SER A 80 9.72 5.62 -4.89
CA SER A 80 9.20 6.91 -5.37
C SER A 80 8.24 7.62 -4.40
N VAL A 81 7.76 6.95 -3.35
CA VAL A 81 6.79 7.51 -2.41
C VAL A 81 7.49 8.46 -1.44
N ALA A 82 7.06 9.71 -1.43
CA ALA A 82 7.55 10.68 -0.45
C ALA A 82 7.14 10.26 0.97
N PRO A 83 8.05 10.27 1.96
CA PRO A 83 7.75 9.82 3.33
C PRO A 83 6.55 10.51 4.01
N ASP A 84 6.30 11.79 3.69
CA ASP A 84 5.15 12.55 4.22
C ASP A 84 3.80 11.97 3.78
N SER A 85 3.76 11.18 2.70
CA SER A 85 2.55 10.50 2.23
C SER A 85 2.02 9.52 3.28
N PHE A 86 2.91 8.90 4.06
CA PHE A 86 2.54 7.94 5.11
C PHE A 86 1.88 8.62 6.30
N LYS A 87 2.20 9.90 6.56
CA LYS A 87 1.57 10.67 7.63
C LYS A 87 0.06 10.82 7.41
N ASN A 88 -0.36 11.06 6.17
CA ASN A 88 -1.77 11.29 5.85
C ASN A 88 -2.64 10.02 5.94
N ILE A 89 -2.05 8.84 5.74
CA ILE A 89 -2.78 7.57 5.79
C ILE A 89 -2.76 6.91 7.17
N SER A 90 -1.86 7.34 8.05
CA SER A 90 -1.68 6.78 9.40
C SER A 90 -2.96 6.78 10.27
N SER A 91 -3.88 7.72 10.01
CA SER A 91 -5.17 7.80 10.72
C SER A 91 -6.18 6.73 10.26
N SER A 92 -6.04 6.23 9.03
CA SER A 92 -6.96 5.27 8.42
C SER A 92 -6.44 3.84 8.50
N LEU A 93 -5.12 3.66 8.44
CA LEU A 93 -4.43 2.37 8.47
C LEU A 93 -3.59 2.21 9.74
N PRO A 94 -4.09 1.51 10.78
CA PRO A 94 -3.35 1.26 12.00
C PRO A 94 -2.14 0.34 11.81
N THR A 95 -2.14 -0.53 10.78
CA THR A 95 -1.04 -1.45 10.50
C THR A 95 -0.58 -1.32 9.04
N LEU A 96 0.71 -1.05 8.85
CA LEU A 96 1.35 -0.94 7.55
C LEU A 96 2.73 -1.60 7.58
N GLY A 97 2.94 -2.61 6.74
CA GLY A 97 4.25 -3.28 6.59
C GLY A 97 5.00 -2.78 5.36
N LEU A 98 6.22 -2.26 5.56
CA LEU A 98 7.05 -1.63 4.53
C LEU A 98 8.49 -2.20 4.50
N PHE A 99 8.66 -3.48 4.84
CA PHE A 99 9.98 -4.11 4.88
C PHE A 99 10.57 -4.19 3.46
N ASP A 100 11.85 -3.84 3.29
CA ASP A 100 12.55 -3.86 1.98
C ASP A 100 11.79 -3.17 0.82
N CYS A 101 11.21 -2.01 1.12
CA CYS A 101 10.41 -1.23 0.16
C CYS A 101 11.23 -0.21 -0.67
N GLN A 102 12.56 -0.23 -0.57
CA GLN A 102 13.49 0.69 -1.25
C GLN A 102 13.21 2.19 -0.98
N LEU A 103 12.58 2.52 0.14
CA LEU A 103 12.21 3.89 0.52
C LEU A 103 13.45 4.78 0.67
N GLN A 104 13.47 5.90 -0.03
CA GLN A 104 14.56 6.88 0.02
C GLN A 104 14.19 8.06 0.91
N GLY A 105 15.11 8.48 1.78
CA GLY A 105 14.96 9.63 2.68
C GLY A 105 15.18 9.30 4.15
N LYS A 106 15.34 10.32 5.00
CA LYS A 106 15.33 10.12 6.46
C LYS A 106 13.91 9.72 6.85
N SER A 107 13.74 8.60 7.55
CA SER A 107 12.46 8.26 8.16
C SER A 107 11.97 9.49 8.95
N PRO A 108 10.79 10.06 8.67
CA PRO A 108 10.21 11.06 9.54
C PRO A 108 10.16 10.44 10.94
N GLU A 109 10.66 11.14 11.96
CA GLU A 109 10.54 10.74 13.37
C GLU A 109 9.08 10.41 13.76
N SER A 110 8.12 10.83 12.93
CA SER A 110 6.68 10.55 13.04
C SER A 110 6.29 9.10 12.72
N ILE A 111 7.03 8.39 11.85
CA ILE A 111 6.64 7.04 11.39
C ILE A 111 6.86 5.99 12.50
N SER A 112 7.75 6.24 13.45
CA SER A 112 8.03 5.33 14.58
C SER A 112 6.95 5.32 15.67
N THR A 113 5.99 6.25 15.63
CA THR A 113 5.00 6.43 16.72
C THR A 113 3.74 5.58 16.57
N HIS A 114 3.51 5.00 15.40
CA HIS A 114 2.49 3.98 15.15
C HIS A 114 3.20 2.79 14.50
N GLN A 115 2.67 1.57 14.57
CA GLN A 115 3.32 0.29 14.17
C GLN A 115 3.63 0.17 12.66
N ILE A 116 4.26 1.18 12.08
CA ILE A 116 4.81 1.21 10.73
C ILE A 116 6.25 0.75 10.90
N PHE A 117 6.48 -0.54 10.63
CA PHE A 117 7.84 -1.09 10.63
C PHE A 117 8.53 -0.65 9.35
N VAL A 118 9.38 0.37 9.46
CA VAL A 118 10.34 0.77 8.43
C VAL A 118 11.68 0.22 8.87
N SER A 119 12.17 -0.81 8.20
CA SER A 119 13.48 -1.42 8.44
C SER A 119 14.06 -1.91 7.13
#